data_AF-A0A952VUH3-F1
#
_entry.id   AF-A0A952VUH3-F1
#
_cell.length_a   1.000
_cell.length_b   1.000
_cell.length_c   1.000
_cell.angle_alpha   90.00
_cell.angle_beta   90.00
_cell.angle_gamma   90.00
#
_symmetry.space_group_name_H-M   'P 1'
#
loop_
_entity.id
_entity.type
_entity.pdbx_description
1 polymer ?
#
loop_
_entity_poly.entity_id
_entity_poly.type
_entity_poly.pdbx_seq_one_letter_code
_entity_poly.pdbx_strand_id
1 'polypeptide(L)'
;MKKIIQQAAIVGIVLVLVGMTACSQKRKPLVPLVLEGEVKSHATTLTEQGTQAYQAKQFEEAKHYFEQAVAAEPRSGQAHYNYALALNALGDSEVARQHFIAAADLAPGDKVIWDSPALAPYGNPENKNKASLRPNMPRRSSFGSSMPSGGY
;
A
#
# COMPACT_ATOMS: atom_id res chain seq x y z
N MET A 1 -6.73 72.92 17.51
CA MET A 1 -5.63 72.78 16.51
C MET A 1 -4.74 71.55 16.75
N LYS A 2 -4.36 71.18 17.99
CA LYS A 2 -3.50 70.00 18.27
C LYS A 2 -4.10 68.62 17.88
N LYS A 3 -5.43 68.43 17.99
CA LYS A 3 -6.11 67.16 17.65
C LYS A 3 -6.10 66.85 16.14
N ILE A 4 -6.18 67.86 15.27
CA ILE A 4 -6.21 67.69 13.81
C ILE A 4 -4.83 67.25 13.30
N ILE A 5 -3.75 67.81 13.88
CA ILE A 5 -2.36 67.44 13.57
C ILE A 5 -2.08 65.99 14.00
N GLN A 6 -2.60 65.55 15.14
CA GLN A 6 -2.49 64.14 15.55
C GLN A 6 -3.23 63.17 14.63
N GLN A 7 -4.44 63.52 14.16
CA GLN A 7 -5.20 62.62 13.28
C GLN A 7 -4.61 62.55 11.85
N ALA A 8 -4.10 63.66 11.33
CA ALA A 8 -3.38 63.67 10.05
C ALA A 8 -2.09 62.83 10.12
N ALA A 9 -1.38 62.85 11.25
CA ALA A 9 -0.21 62.00 11.47
C ALA A 9 -0.57 60.51 11.50
N ILE A 10 -1.70 60.13 12.14
CA ILE A 10 -2.15 58.74 12.20
C ILE A 10 -2.57 58.24 10.81
N VAL A 11 -3.30 59.03 10.02
CA VAL A 11 -3.71 58.66 8.66
C VAL A 11 -2.50 58.53 7.72
N GLY A 12 -1.50 59.41 7.86
CA GLY A 12 -0.23 59.31 7.13
C GLY A 12 0.55 58.03 7.44
N ILE A 13 0.58 57.61 8.71
CA ILE A 13 1.25 56.35 9.12
C ILE A 13 0.51 55.12 8.56
N VAL A 14 -0.83 55.13 8.56
CA VAL A 14 -1.63 54.00 8.04
C VAL A 14 -1.47 53.85 6.52
N LEU A 15 -1.36 54.96 5.77
CA LEU A 15 -1.13 54.93 4.32
C LEU A 15 0.25 54.36 3.93
N VAL A 16 1.27 54.52 4.77
CA VAL A 16 2.61 53.92 4.55
C VAL A 16 2.59 52.41 4.76
N LEU A 17 1.73 51.88 5.63
CA LEU A 17 1.67 50.44 5.93
C LEU A 17 1.01 49.60 4.81
N VAL A 18 0.21 50.21 3.93
CA VAL A 18 -0.47 49.49 2.82
C VAL A 18 0.40 49.41 1.56
N GLY A 19 1.50 50.17 1.49
CA GLY A 19 2.41 50.25 0.32
C GLY A 19 3.42 49.11 0.15
N MET A 20 3.38 48.06 0.98
CA MET A 20 4.34 46.93 0.93
C MET A 20 3.82 45.68 0.22
N THR A 21 2.76 45.78 -0.57
CA THR A 21 2.34 44.71 -1.50
C THR A 21 3.14 44.79 -2.81
N ALA A 22 4.47 44.82 -2.72
CA ALA A 22 5.35 44.60 -3.87
C ALA A 22 5.93 43.18 -3.78
N CYS A 23 5.56 42.35 -4.75
CA CYS A 23 5.95 40.96 -4.89
C CYS A 23 7.44 40.72 -4.68
N SER A 24 7.78 39.80 -3.79
CA SER A 24 9.04 39.07 -3.84
C SER A 24 8.84 37.67 -3.28
N GLN A 25 7.95 36.91 -3.94
CA GLN A 25 7.97 35.46 -3.86
C GLN A 25 9.25 35.00 -4.57
N LYS A 26 10.39 35.04 -3.87
CA LYS A 26 11.55 34.24 -4.23
C LYS A 26 11.07 32.80 -4.25
N ARG A 27 10.81 32.26 -5.45
CA ARG A 27 10.59 30.82 -5.61
C ARG A 27 11.85 30.16 -5.05
N LYS A 28 11.70 29.43 -3.95
CA LYS A 28 12.72 28.48 -3.50
C LYS A 28 13.00 27.59 -4.71
N PRO A 29 14.27 27.43 -5.15
CA PRO A 29 14.56 26.43 -6.16
C PRO A 29 14.08 25.09 -5.62
N LEU A 30 13.30 24.37 -6.42
CA LEU A 30 12.86 23.02 -6.13
C LEU A 30 14.10 22.13 -6.21
N VAL A 31 14.80 22.00 -5.09
CA VAL A 31 15.72 20.88 -4.89
C VAL A 31 14.86 19.67 -4.50
N PRO A 32 14.93 18.56 -5.24
CA PRO A 32 14.37 17.31 -4.75
C PRO A 32 15.26 16.87 -3.59
N LEU A 33 14.88 17.22 -2.36
CA LEU A 33 15.55 16.72 -1.17
C LEU A 33 15.11 15.28 -0.98
N VAL A 34 15.91 14.38 -1.52
CA VAL A 34 15.95 12.97 -1.15
C VAL A 34 16.04 12.91 0.37
N LEU A 35 15.04 12.29 1.00
CA LEU A 35 15.03 12.01 2.43
C LEU A 35 16.08 10.93 2.71
N GLU A 36 17.33 11.35 2.85
CA GLU A 36 18.39 10.59 3.49
C GLU A 36 18.21 10.70 5.01
N GLY A 37 17.76 9.61 5.62
CA GLY A 37 17.74 9.49 7.07
C GLY A 37 17.06 8.20 7.47
N GLU A 38 17.79 7.08 7.44
CA GLU A 38 17.43 5.76 7.97
C GLU A 38 15.92 5.56 8.25
N VAL A 39 15.12 5.67 7.20
CA VAL A 39 13.67 5.60 7.31
C VAL A 39 13.37 4.12 7.36
N LYS A 40 12.97 3.59 8.54
CA LYS A 40 12.10 2.41 8.57
C LYS A 40 11.11 2.61 7.43
N SER A 41 11.17 1.79 6.38
CA SER A 41 10.44 2.07 5.13
C SER A 41 8.99 2.40 5.49
N HIS A 42 8.36 3.34 4.79
CA HIS A 42 6.97 3.68 5.05
C HIS A 42 6.08 2.42 5.12
N ALA A 43 6.39 1.38 4.32
CA ALA A 43 5.75 0.08 4.37
C ALA A 43 6.03 -0.70 5.66
N THR A 44 7.25 -0.65 6.22
CA THR A 44 7.56 -1.27 7.52
C THR A 44 6.73 -0.66 8.66
N THR A 45 6.59 0.67 8.72
CA THR A 45 5.74 1.32 9.73
C THR A 45 4.27 0.92 9.57
N LEU A 46 3.76 0.92 8.34
CA LEU A 46 2.40 0.45 8.05
C LEU A 46 2.21 -1.02 8.45
N THR A 47 3.22 -1.85 8.23
CA THR A 47 3.21 -3.27 8.63
C THR A 47 3.19 -3.43 10.15
N GLU A 48 3.98 -2.64 10.88
CA GLU A 48 3.97 -2.63 12.35
C GLU A 48 2.60 -2.22 12.89
N GLN A 49 1.99 -1.16 12.35
CA GLN A 49 0.66 -0.69 12.73
C GLN A 49 -0.42 -1.73 12.42
N GLY A 50 -0.41 -2.32 11.23
CA GLY A 50 -1.33 -3.39 10.85
C GLY A 50 -1.19 -4.61 11.75
N THR A 51 0.03 -4.95 12.17
CA THR A 51 0.28 -6.07 13.09
C THR A 51 -0.31 -5.78 14.47
N GLN A 52 -0.14 -4.56 14.99
CA GLN A 52 -0.75 -4.15 16.25
C GLN A 52 -2.28 -4.21 16.20
N ALA A 53 -2.89 -3.68 15.14
CA ALA A 53 -4.34 -3.76 14.94
C ALA A 53 -4.83 -5.21 14.82
N TYR A 54 -4.08 -6.07 14.11
CA TYR A 54 -4.41 -7.49 13.97
C TYR A 54 -4.37 -8.21 15.33
N GLN A 55 -3.34 -7.95 16.14
CA GLN A 55 -3.22 -8.50 17.49
C GLN A 55 -4.35 -8.02 18.40
N ALA A 56 -4.80 -6.78 18.23
CA ALA A 56 -5.97 -6.21 18.90
C ALA A 56 -7.31 -6.75 18.35
N LYS A 57 -7.28 -7.68 17.38
CA LYS A 57 -8.45 -8.23 16.67
C LYS A 57 -9.28 -7.18 15.90
N GLN A 58 -8.69 -6.03 15.61
CA GLN A 58 -9.26 -4.96 14.79
C GLN A 58 -8.97 -5.25 13.32
N PHE A 59 -9.59 -6.30 12.78
CA PHE A 59 -9.19 -6.86 11.48
C PHE A 59 -9.43 -5.92 10.29
N GLU A 60 -10.47 -5.09 10.32
CA GLU A 60 -10.70 -4.06 9.28
C GLU A 60 -9.59 -2.99 9.27
N GLU A 61 -9.14 -2.58 10.45
CA GLU A 61 -8.08 -1.59 10.56
C GLU A 61 -6.72 -2.19 10.16
N ALA A 62 -6.48 -3.44 10.57
CA ALA A 62 -5.32 -4.22 10.12
C ALA A 62 -5.28 -4.36 8.59
N LYS A 63 -6.42 -4.69 7.97
CA LYS A 63 -6.58 -4.77 6.52
C LYS A 63 -6.19 -3.45 5.87
N HIS A 64 -6.68 -2.31 6.37
CA HIS A 64 -6.37 -0.99 5.81
C HIS A 64 -4.86 -0.64 5.91
N TYR A 65 -4.21 -0.93 7.03
CA TYR A 65 -2.76 -0.69 7.16
C TYR A 65 -1.95 -1.63 6.24
N PHE A 66 -2.33 -2.90 6.15
CA PHE A 66 -1.63 -3.85 5.29
C PHE A 66 -1.88 -3.59 3.80
N GLU A 67 -3.06 -3.11 3.41
CA GLU A 67 -3.35 -2.66 2.04
C GLU A 67 -2.41 -1.54 1.62
N GLN A 68 -2.23 -0.54 2.49
CA GLN A 68 -1.26 0.54 2.25
C GLN A 68 0.18 0.01 2.22
N ALA A 69 0.53 -0.98 3.04
CA ALA A 69 1.85 -1.60 2.99
C ALA A 69 2.10 -2.32 1.65
N VAL A 70 1.09 -3.00 1.10
CA VAL A 70 1.14 -3.60 -0.24
C VAL A 70 1.25 -2.52 -1.32
N ALA A 71 0.54 -1.40 -1.18
CA ALA A 71 0.64 -0.29 -2.12
C ALA A 71 2.04 0.37 -2.10
N ALA A 72 2.66 0.48 -0.92
CA ALA A 72 3.99 1.03 -0.76
C ALA A 72 5.08 0.08 -1.29
N GLU A 73 4.94 -1.23 -1.06
CA GLU A 73 5.86 -2.26 -1.54
C GLU A 73 5.13 -3.41 -2.25
N PRO A 74 4.72 -3.24 -3.52
CA PRO A 74 3.95 -4.25 -4.27
C PRO A 74 4.69 -5.56 -4.57
N ARG A 75 6.01 -5.61 -4.29
CA ARG A 75 6.86 -6.79 -4.47
C ARG A 75 7.26 -7.43 -3.14
N SER A 76 6.70 -6.97 -2.03
CA SER A 76 6.98 -7.53 -0.71
C SER A 76 6.07 -8.73 -0.44
N GLY A 77 6.63 -9.93 -0.46
CA GLY A 77 5.89 -11.15 -0.11
C GLY A 77 5.29 -11.07 1.29
N GLN A 78 6.01 -10.46 2.24
CA GLN A 78 5.53 -10.24 3.61
C GLN A 78 4.31 -9.30 3.67
N ALA A 79 4.28 -8.22 2.89
CA ALA A 79 3.13 -7.31 2.84
C ALA A 79 1.89 -8.02 2.29
N HIS A 80 2.04 -8.77 1.19
CA HIS A 80 0.97 -9.59 0.63
C HIS A 80 0.46 -10.65 1.62
N TYR A 81 1.37 -11.31 2.36
CA TYR A 81 1.02 -12.30 3.38
C TYR A 81 0.21 -11.70 4.53
N ASN A 82 0.66 -10.56 5.07
CA ASN A 82 -0.02 -9.89 6.17
C ASN A 82 -1.40 -9.35 5.78
N TYR A 83 -1.53 -8.81 4.56
CA TYR A 83 -2.82 -8.41 4.02
C TYR A 83 -3.77 -9.61 3.88
N ALA A 84 -3.27 -10.74 3.38
CA ALA A 84 -4.03 -11.98 3.29
C ALA A 84 -4.49 -12.51 4.65
N LEU A 85 -3.68 -12.37 5.71
CA LEU A 85 -4.08 -12.74 7.07
C LEU A 85 -5.29 -11.92 7.56
N ALA A 86 -5.26 -10.60 7.37
CA ALA A 86 -6.37 -9.74 7.76
C ALA A 86 -7.65 -10.04 6.97
N LEU A 87 -7.55 -10.23 5.66
CA LEU A 87 -8.68 -10.65 4.81
C LEU A 87 -9.26 -11.99 5.26
N ASN A 88 -8.41 -12.97 5.59
CA ASN A 88 -8.87 -14.26 6.06
C ASN A 88 -9.58 -14.16 7.42
N ALA A 89 -9.10 -13.30 8.31
CA ALA A 89 -9.75 -13.05 9.60
C ALA A 89 -11.13 -12.38 9.46
N LEU A 90 -11.34 -11.61 8.38
CA LEU A 90 -12.62 -10.99 8.02
C LEU A 90 -13.58 -11.93 7.28
N GLY A 91 -13.10 -13.11 6.85
CA GLY A 91 -13.88 -14.10 6.10
C GLY A 91 -13.76 -13.96 4.57
N ASP A 92 -12.95 -13.02 4.07
CA ASP A 92 -12.66 -12.82 2.65
C ASP A 92 -11.65 -13.86 2.13
N SER A 93 -11.88 -15.15 2.41
CA SER A 93 -10.91 -16.23 2.18
C SER A 93 -10.50 -16.39 0.71
N GLU A 94 -11.37 -16.05 -0.24
CA GLU A 94 -11.06 -16.10 -1.67
C GLU A 94 -10.01 -15.06 -2.07
N VAL A 95 -10.17 -13.82 -1.61
CA VAL A 95 -9.23 -12.72 -1.87
C VAL A 95 -7.94 -12.94 -1.09
N ALA A 96 -8.05 -13.38 0.17
CA ALA A 96 -6.91 -13.77 0.98
C ALA A 96 -6.04 -14.81 0.28
N ARG A 97 -6.66 -15.83 -0.32
CA ARG A 97 -5.94 -16.88 -1.06
C ARG A 97 -5.11 -16.32 -2.22
N GLN A 98 -5.66 -15.37 -2.99
CA GLN A 98 -4.92 -14.74 -4.08
C GLN A 98 -3.68 -14.01 -3.58
N HIS A 99 -3.81 -13.29 -2.45
CA HIS A 99 -2.67 -12.61 -1.84
C HIS A 99 -1.66 -13.57 -1.19
N PHE A 100 -2.10 -14.69 -0.61
CA PHE A 100 -1.19 -15.74 -0.15
C PHE A 100 -0.37 -16.34 -1.30
N ILE A 101 -1.01 -16.63 -2.44
CA ILE A 101 -0.30 -17.13 -3.63
C ILE A 101 0.71 -16.09 -4.13
N ALA A 102 0.30 -14.82 -4.25
CA ALA A 102 1.22 -13.76 -4.64
C ALA A 102 2.40 -13.62 -3.66
N ALA A 103 2.16 -13.76 -2.35
CA ALA A 103 3.22 -13.75 -1.35
C ALA A 103 4.24 -14.88 -1.57
N ALA A 104 3.74 -16.08 -1.89
CA ALA A 104 4.56 -17.26 -2.16
C ALA A 104 5.36 -17.13 -3.47
N ASP A 105 4.76 -16.53 -4.50
CA ASP A 105 5.44 -16.26 -5.77
C ASP A 105 6.57 -15.20 -5.63
N LEU A 106 6.36 -14.21 -4.76
CA LEU A 106 7.33 -13.14 -4.49
C LEU A 106 8.49 -13.62 -3.59
N ALA A 107 8.24 -14.59 -2.71
CA ALA A 107 9.23 -15.13 -1.78
C ALA A 107 9.21 -16.68 -1.75
N PRO A 108 9.63 -17.34 -2.85
CA PRO A 108 9.51 -18.80 -3.00
C PRO A 108 10.29 -19.61 -1.96
N GLY A 109 11.31 -19.04 -1.32
CA GLY A 109 12.09 -19.68 -0.26
C GLY A 109 11.61 -19.41 1.16
N ASP A 110 10.60 -18.57 1.34
CA ASP A 110 10.10 -18.24 2.68
C ASP A 110 9.14 -19.34 3.17
N LYS A 111 9.65 -20.18 4.06
CA LYS A 111 8.89 -21.28 4.67
C LYS A 111 7.68 -20.77 5.45
N VAL A 112 7.73 -19.56 6.03
CA VAL A 112 6.62 -19.01 6.81
C VAL A 112 5.39 -18.82 5.93
N ILE A 113 5.60 -18.39 4.69
CA ILE A 113 4.51 -18.20 3.72
C ILE A 113 3.98 -19.55 3.26
N TRP A 114 4.85 -20.48 2.84
CA TRP A 114 4.42 -21.79 2.34
C TRP A 114 3.79 -22.72 3.37
N ASP A 115 4.21 -22.63 4.63
CA ASP A 115 3.67 -23.44 5.72
C ASP A 115 2.35 -22.87 6.26
N SER A 116 1.87 -21.74 5.71
CA SER A 116 0.59 -21.15 6.07
C SER A 116 -0.57 -22.11 5.78
N PRO A 117 -1.55 -22.25 6.68
CA PRO A 117 -2.70 -23.15 6.48
C PRO A 117 -3.46 -22.90 5.16
N ALA A 118 -3.51 -21.64 4.71
CA ALA A 118 -4.17 -21.26 3.47
C ALA A 118 -3.47 -21.81 2.21
N LEU A 119 -2.17 -22.09 2.28
CA LEU A 119 -1.36 -22.62 1.19
C LEU A 119 -1.07 -24.12 1.31
N ALA A 120 -1.46 -24.75 2.42
CA ALA A 120 -1.28 -26.19 2.65
C ALA A 120 -1.77 -27.10 1.49
N PRO A 121 -2.88 -26.81 0.78
CA PRO A 121 -3.30 -27.61 -0.37
C PRO A 121 -2.36 -27.51 -1.59
N TYR A 122 -1.57 -26.43 -1.69
CA TYR A 122 -0.69 -26.15 -2.84
C TYR A 122 0.74 -26.67 -2.60
N GLY A 123 1.21 -26.64 -1.34
CA GLY A 123 2.49 -27.20 -0.92
C GLY A 123 3.71 -26.37 -1.36
N ASN A 124 4.80 -26.47 -0.60
CA ASN A 124 6.05 -25.77 -0.91
C ASN A 124 6.79 -26.44 -2.10
N PRO A 125 7.00 -25.73 -3.24
CA PRO A 125 7.69 -26.28 -4.42
C PRO A 125 9.18 -26.56 -4.17
N GLU A 126 9.79 -25.93 -3.16
CA GLU A 126 11.18 -26.20 -2.76
C GLU A 126 11.31 -27.48 -1.92
N ASN A 127 10.22 -28.01 -1.37
CA ASN A 127 10.22 -29.29 -0.67
C ASN A 127 10.20 -30.46 -1.67
N LYS A 128 11.33 -30.65 -2.36
CA LYS A 128 11.52 -31.69 -3.38
C LYS A 128 11.38 -33.14 -2.86
N ASN A 129 11.20 -33.35 -1.56
CA ASN A 129 11.13 -34.67 -0.93
C ASN A 129 9.70 -35.15 -0.58
N LYS A 130 8.63 -34.47 -1.03
CA LYS A 130 7.27 -35.04 -1.03
C LYS A 130 6.85 -35.37 -2.46
N ALA A 131 6.82 -36.66 -2.78
CA ALA A 131 6.72 -37.27 -4.10
C ALA A 131 5.40 -37.04 -4.89
N SER A 132 4.80 -35.85 -4.91
CA SER A 132 3.53 -35.61 -5.62
C SER A 132 3.30 -34.15 -6.04
N LEU A 133 4.22 -33.56 -6.80
CA LEU A 133 3.92 -32.37 -7.61
C LEU A 133 3.00 -32.76 -8.78
N ARG A 134 1.71 -32.94 -8.51
CA ARG A 134 0.68 -32.72 -9.51
C ARG A 134 -0.36 -31.79 -8.91
N PRO A 135 -0.28 -30.48 -9.14
CA PRO A 135 -1.43 -29.63 -8.95
C PRO A 135 -2.48 -30.13 -9.94
N ASN A 136 -3.53 -30.80 -9.45
CA ASN A 136 -4.72 -31.05 -10.25
C ASN A 136 -5.44 -29.71 -10.41
N MET A 137 -4.90 -28.87 -11.28
CA MET A 137 -5.52 -27.61 -11.65
C MET A 137 -6.76 -27.96 -12.46
N PRO A 138 -7.97 -27.55 -12.06
CA PRO A 138 -9.10 -27.65 -12.97
C PRO A 138 -8.72 -26.86 -14.22
N ARG A 139 -8.72 -27.53 -15.38
CA ARG A 139 -8.49 -26.86 -16.66
C ARG A 139 -9.45 -25.70 -16.71
N ARG A 140 -8.91 -24.48 -16.74
CA ARG A 140 -9.67 -23.28 -17.07
C ARG A 140 -10.42 -23.59 -18.36
N SER A 141 -11.74 -23.72 -18.26
CA SER A 141 -12.61 -24.00 -19.39
C SER A 141 -12.31 -22.95 -20.46
N SER A 142 -11.70 -23.38 -21.56
CA SER A 142 -11.54 -22.57 -22.74
C SER A 142 -12.94 -22.11 -23.13
N PHE A 143 -13.23 -20.84 -22.92
CA PHE A 143 -14.46 -20.21 -23.39
C PHE A 143 -14.62 -20.53 -24.88
N GLY A 144 -15.81 -21.02 -25.22
CA GLY A 144 -16.17 -21.44 -26.56
C GLY A 144 -15.99 -20.32 -27.58
N SER A 145 -15.52 -20.72 -28.75
CA SER A 145 -15.84 -20.03 -30.00
C SER A 145 -16.01 -21.13 -31.04
N SER A 146 -17.16 -21.79 -30.98
CA SER A 146 -17.69 -22.57 -32.07
C SER A 146 -17.87 -21.63 -33.26
N MET A 147 -16.91 -21.64 -34.19
CA MET A 147 -17.10 -21.07 -35.52
C MET A 147 -17.88 -22.09 -36.36
N PRO A 148 -19.05 -21.75 -36.94
CA PRO A 148 -19.65 -22.60 -37.95
C PRO A 148 -18.96 -22.31 -39.29
N SER A 149 -18.12 -23.23 -39.75
CA SER A 149 -17.63 -23.22 -41.14
C SER A 149 -18.77 -23.66 -42.05
N GLY A 150 -19.43 -22.70 -42.70
CA GLY A 150 -20.22 -22.96 -43.89
C GLY A 150 -19.30 -23.34 -45.06
N GLY A 151 -19.77 -24.23 -45.93
CA GLY A 151 -19.07 -24.54 -47.17
C GLY A 151 -19.62 -25.76 -47.90
N TYR A 152 -20.57 -25.48 -48.81
CA TYR A 152 -20.99 -26.20 -50.03
C TYR A 152 -21.50 -27.63 -49.93
#